data_AF-A6SWP3-F1
#
_entry.id   AF-A6SWP3-F1
#
_cell.length_a   1.000
_cell.length_b   1.000
_cell.length_c   1.000
_cell.angle_alpha   90.00
_cell.angle_beta   90.00
_cell.angle_gamma   90.00
#
_symmetry.space_group_name_H-M   'P 1'
#
loop_
_entity.id
_entity.type
_entity.pdbx_description
1 polymer ?
#
loop_
_entity_poly.entity_id
_entity_poly.type
_entity_poly.pdbx_seq_one_letter_code
_entity_poly.pdbx_strand_id
1 'polypeptide(L)'
;MLERLSGEKGMRLRIEAFSSQKIVAANAALAEELSQRAELMTVASGSTLIEQGDADNDVYFVLTGLFNIMVNGKLVQRRGPTDTVGEMAAVEPTLRRSATVIAAEDSVVAKLSETDLSDIASRFPQVWRYLAKELAKRLTQRNALVNGFRDKIRVFIISSAEALPIAREIQSAFEHDPFTTVVWTDGVFRIANYTLQSLEDEVDQSDFAIAIAHPDDTTTCRGEDWPSARDNVIFELGLFMGRLGRQRAILMEPRGEKVKLPSDLAGVTTVPYRYEKGSDTSALMAPASNALRKHILALGANN
;
A
#
# COMPACT_ATOMS: atom_id res chain seq x y z
N MET A 1 7.67 33.53 20.50
CA MET A 1 6.67 33.28 19.43
C MET A 1 5.24 33.43 19.94
N LEU A 2 4.89 32.77 21.07
CA LEU A 2 3.60 32.87 21.75
C LEU A 2 3.18 34.31 22.16
N GLU A 3 4.13 35.15 22.57
CA GLU A 3 3.88 36.56 22.92
C GLU A 3 3.23 37.37 21.78
N ARG A 4 3.51 37.02 20.51
CA ARG A 4 2.92 37.70 19.35
C ARG A 4 1.43 37.38 19.15
N LEU A 5 0.97 36.25 19.68
CA LEU A 5 -0.41 35.75 19.56
C LEU A 5 -1.24 36.00 20.83
N SER A 6 -0.62 36.54 21.88
CA SER A 6 -1.20 36.71 23.22
C SER A 6 -1.75 38.13 23.44
N GLY A 7 -2.72 38.26 24.34
CA GLY A 7 -3.39 39.53 24.68
C GLY A 7 -4.25 40.11 23.56
N GLU A 8 -4.86 41.28 23.80
CA GLU A 8 -5.74 41.96 22.83
C GLU A 8 -5.02 42.30 21.52
N LYS A 9 -3.75 42.72 21.59
CA LYS A 9 -2.94 43.05 20.40
C LYS A 9 -2.63 41.80 19.55
N GLY A 10 -2.52 40.62 20.18
CA GLY A 10 -2.28 39.35 19.50
C GLY A 10 -3.53 38.72 18.90
N MET A 11 -4.73 39.21 19.26
CA MET A 11 -6.01 38.66 18.80
C MET A 11 -6.13 38.66 17.27
N ARG A 12 -5.76 39.76 16.62
CA ARG A 12 -5.76 39.85 15.14
C ARG A 12 -4.91 38.75 14.51
N LEU A 13 -3.71 38.52 15.03
CA LEU A 13 -2.79 37.50 14.51
C LEU A 13 -3.29 36.08 14.81
N ARG A 14 -4.00 35.87 15.92
CA ARG A 14 -4.62 34.58 16.26
C ARG A 14 -5.77 34.25 15.34
N ILE A 15 -6.65 35.21 15.06
CA ILE A 15 -7.75 35.06 14.09
C ILE A 15 -7.18 34.77 12.69
N GLU A 16 -6.11 35.47 12.29
CA GLU A 16 -5.41 35.21 11.04
C GLU A 16 -4.81 33.79 10.99
N ALA A 17 -4.19 33.33 12.09
CA ALA A 17 -3.67 31.98 12.20
C ALA A 17 -4.77 30.91 12.14
N PHE A 18 -5.93 31.14 12.76
CA PHE A 18 -7.09 30.24 12.67
C PHE A 18 -7.72 30.26 11.28
N SER A 19 -7.77 31.41 10.62
CA SER A 19 -8.33 31.55 9.27
C SER A 19 -7.59 30.70 8.23
N SER A 20 -6.30 30.43 8.46
CA SER A 20 -5.49 29.54 7.62
C SER A 20 -5.65 28.05 7.93
N GLN A 21 -6.31 27.68 9.03
CA GLN A 21 -6.54 26.27 9.38
C GLN A 21 -7.52 25.63 8.41
N LYS A 22 -7.19 24.43 7.93
CA LYS A 22 -7.99 23.72 6.94
C LYS A 22 -9.43 23.46 7.41
N ILE A 23 -9.61 23.21 8.71
CA ILE A 23 -10.92 22.98 9.33
C ILE A 23 -11.83 24.22 9.29
N VAL A 24 -11.23 25.43 9.25
CA VAL A 24 -11.96 26.70 9.29
C VAL A 24 -12.53 27.04 7.92
N ALA A 25 -11.91 26.55 6.84
CA ALA A 25 -12.37 26.71 5.46
C ALA A 25 -12.74 28.17 5.11
N ALA A 26 -11.89 29.12 5.54
CA ALA A 26 -12.07 30.57 5.35
C ALA A 26 -13.34 31.18 5.97
N ASN A 27 -13.97 30.52 6.96
CA ASN A 27 -15.07 31.10 7.72
C ASN A 27 -14.54 32.00 8.85
N ALA A 28 -14.67 33.32 8.68
CA ALA A 28 -14.17 34.30 9.63
C ALA A 28 -14.80 34.19 11.03
N ALA A 29 -16.11 33.93 11.11
CA ALA A 29 -16.80 33.80 12.39
C ALA A 29 -16.32 32.58 13.19
N LEU A 30 -16.06 31.46 12.50
CA LEU A 30 -15.45 30.28 13.11
C LEU A 30 -14.01 30.55 13.56
N ALA A 31 -13.22 31.27 12.77
CA ALA A 31 -11.85 31.65 13.15
C ALA A 31 -11.83 32.50 14.43
N GLU A 32 -12.74 33.48 14.51
CA GLU A 32 -12.90 34.34 15.67
C GLU A 32 -13.30 33.54 16.91
N GLU A 33 -14.29 32.65 16.79
CA GLU A 33 -14.71 31.84 17.92
C GLU A 33 -13.62 30.89 18.43
N LEU A 34 -12.92 30.20 17.52
CA LEU A 34 -11.78 29.36 17.89
C LEU A 34 -10.69 30.20 18.58
N SER A 35 -10.45 31.43 18.13
CA SER A 35 -9.46 32.32 18.72
C SER A 35 -9.79 32.75 20.17
N GLN A 36 -11.08 32.79 20.51
CA GLN A 36 -11.56 33.17 21.83
C GLN A 36 -11.55 32.00 22.81
N ARG A 37 -11.89 30.79 22.35
CA ARG A 37 -11.98 29.60 23.20
C ARG A 37 -10.69 28.81 23.34
N ALA A 38 -9.82 28.83 22.33
CA ALA A 38 -8.61 28.02 22.35
C ALA A 38 -7.50 28.62 23.24
N GLU A 39 -6.85 27.76 24.02
CA GLU A 39 -5.70 28.09 24.87
C GLU A 39 -4.39 27.95 24.09
N LEU A 40 -3.57 29.00 24.07
CA LEU A 40 -2.27 28.94 23.40
C LEU A 40 -1.21 28.32 24.31
N MET A 41 -0.42 27.41 23.77
CA MET A 41 0.69 26.77 24.49
C MET A 41 1.93 26.62 23.60
N THR A 42 3.11 26.78 24.23
CA THR A 42 4.40 26.46 23.61
C THR A 42 4.78 25.01 23.86
N VAL A 43 5.34 24.35 22.86
CA VAL A 43 5.86 22.98 22.98
C VAL A 43 7.31 22.99 22.51
N ALA A 44 8.23 22.65 23.40
CA ALA A 44 9.66 22.62 23.08
C ALA A 44 10.00 21.42 22.19
N SER A 45 11.02 21.56 21.34
CA SER A 45 11.51 20.46 20.50
C SER A 45 11.80 19.19 21.32
N GLY A 46 11.38 18.04 20.80
CA GLY A 46 11.50 16.74 21.46
C GLY A 46 10.43 16.45 22.51
N SER A 47 9.59 17.41 22.88
CA SER A 47 8.53 17.20 23.88
C SER A 47 7.32 16.48 23.29
N THR A 48 6.72 15.60 24.08
CA THR A 48 5.47 14.91 23.73
C THR A 48 4.28 15.82 24.02
N LEU A 49 3.44 16.05 22.99
CA LEU A 49 2.17 16.78 23.11
C LEU A 49 1.00 15.84 23.43
N ILE A 50 0.99 14.65 22.83
CA ILE A 50 -0.03 13.61 23.03
C ILE A 50 0.70 12.28 23.16
N GLU A 51 0.31 11.43 24.12
CA GLU A 51 0.85 10.08 24.28
C GLU A 51 -0.17 9.02 23.81
N GLN A 52 0.30 8.03 23.04
CA GLN A 52 -0.56 6.95 22.54
C GLN A 52 -1.12 6.14 23.71
N GLY A 53 -2.43 5.87 23.69
CA GLY A 53 -3.12 5.13 24.74
C GLY A 53 -3.71 5.99 25.84
N ASP A 54 -3.39 7.28 25.89
CA ASP A 54 -3.97 8.21 26.87
C ASP A 54 -5.48 8.38 26.68
N ALA A 55 -6.12 8.77 27.77
CA ALA A 55 -7.57 8.92 27.89
C ALA A 55 -8.08 10.32 27.56
N ASP A 56 -7.18 11.28 27.36
CA ASP A 56 -7.56 12.66 27.07
C ASP A 56 -8.06 12.80 25.63
N ASN A 57 -8.88 13.81 25.39
CA ASN A 57 -9.59 14.01 24.13
C ASN A 57 -9.49 15.44 23.60
N ASP A 58 -8.58 16.24 24.15
CA ASP A 58 -8.32 17.60 23.68
C ASP A 58 -7.82 17.61 22.23
N VAL A 59 -8.13 18.68 21.51
CA VAL A 59 -7.70 18.90 20.12
C VAL A 59 -6.68 20.03 20.07
N TYR A 60 -5.67 19.88 19.22
CA TYR A 60 -4.62 20.86 19.07
C TYR A 60 -4.51 21.33 17.61
N PHE A 61 -4.56 22.64 17.42
CA PHE A 61 -4.30 23.30 16.14
C PHE A 61 -2.84 23.71 16.08
N VAL A 62 -2.12 23.21 15.08
CA VAL A 62 -0.73 23.59 14.89
C VAL A 62 -0.70 24.98 14.25
N LEU A 63 -0.27 25.98 15.02
CA LEU A 63 -0.13 27.35 14.54
C LEU A 63 1.24 27.56 13.91
N THR A 64 2.29 27.06 14.57
CA THR A 64 3.68 27.13 14.09
C THR A 64 4.45 25.89 14.54
N GLY A 65 5.45 25.49 13.76
CA GLY A 65 6.31 24.36 14.07
C GLY A 65 5.94 23.09 13.30
N LEU A 66 6.55 21.97 13.69
CA LEU A 66 6.38 20.67 13.05
C LEU A 66 6.32 19.56 14.10
N PHE A 67 5.42 18.60 13.91
CA PHE A 67 5.21 17.47 14.80
C PHE A 67 5.36 16.14 14.06
N ASN A 68 6.00 15.18 14.72
CA ASN A 68 6.10 13.79 14.29
C ASN A 68 4.93 12.99 14.89
N ILE A 69 4.21 12.25 14.06
CA ILE A 69 3.13 11.35 14.45
C ILE A 69 3.69 9.92 14.49
N MET A 70 3.75 9.37 15.69
CA MET A 70 4.34 8.06 15.98
C MET A 70 3.23 7.07 16.34
N VAL A 71 3.21 5.90 15.71
CA VAL A 71 2.31 4.81 16.06
C VAL A 71 3.15 3.57 16.35
N ASN A 72 3.01 3.00 17.54
CA ASN A 72 3.80 1.84 17.98
C ASN A 72 5.32 2.06 17.78
N GLY A 73 5.80 3.26 18.09
CA GLY A 73 7.22 3.63 17.97
C GLY A 73 7.72 3.92 16.55
N LYS A 74 6.88 3.82 15.51
CA LYS A 74 7.25 4.13 14.12
C LYS A 74 6.71 5.49 13.69
N LEU A 75 7.52 6.27 12.98
CA LEU A 75 7.09 7.52 12.36
C LEU A 75 6.15 7.22 11.20
N VAL A 76 4.89 7.63 11.33
CA VAL A 76 3.86 7.42 10.30
C VAL A 76 3.70 8.67 9.43
N GLN A 77 3.73 9.86 10.04
CA GLN A 77 3.50 11.11 9.32
C GLN A 77 4.09 12.30 10.07
N ARG A 78 4.19 13.46 9.41
CA ARG A 78 4.45 14.75 10.03
C ARG A 78 3.26 15.70 9.87
N ARG A 79 3.03 16.56 10.86
CA ARG A 79 1.98 17.59 10.89
C ARG A 79 2.60 18.95 11.11
N GLY A 80 2.16 19.94 10.34
CA GLY A 80 2.70 21.29 10.38
C GLY A 80 1.61 22.34 10.52
N PRO A 81 1.92 23.61 10.25
CA PRO A 81 0.93 24.68 10.30
C PRO A 81 -0.26 24.34 9.40
N THR A 82 -1.47 24.73 9.82
CA THR A 82 -2.77 24.42 9.19
C THR A 82 -3.35 23.02 9.46
N ASP A 83 -2.57 22.13 10.09
CA ASP A 83 -3.02 20.82 10.49
C ASP A 83 -3.58 20.80 11.93
N THR A 84 -4.43 19.82 12.18
CA THR A 84 -5.00 19.52 13.50
C THR A 84 -4.54 18.13 13.95
N VAL A 85 -4.29 17.98 15.25
CA VAL A 85 -3.95 16.69 15.88
C VAL A 85 -4.83 16.44 17.10
N GLY A 86 -5.04 15.16 17.43
CA GLY A 86 -5.87 14.74 18.56
C GLY A 86 -7.37 14.69 18.25
N GLU A 87 -7.77 15.02 17.02
CA GLU A 87 -9.17 15.11 16.61
C GLU A 87 -9.92 13.79 16.66
N MET A 88 -9.23 12.65 16.54
CA MET A 88 -9.86 11.32 16.55
C MET A 88 -10.52 11.02 17.90
N ALA A 89 -9.81 11.30 19.00
CA ALA A 89 -10.33 11.10 20.35
C ALA A 89 -11.40 12.14 20.71
N ALA A 90 -11.41 13.31 20.07
CA ALA A 90 -12.48 14.28 20.23
C ALA A 90 -13.76 13.90 19.47
N VAL A 91 -13.63 13.29 18.28
CA VAL A 91 -14.78 12.81 17.48
C VAL A 91 -15.45 11.59 18.12
N GLU A 92 -14.66 10.68 18.70
CA GLU A 92 -15.14 9.54 19.47
C GLU A 92 -14.47 9.54 20.86
N PRO A 93 -15.09 10.21 21.86
CA PRO A 93 -14.55 10.37 23.20
C PRO A 93 -14.27 9.08 23.96
N THR A 94 -14.86 7.95 23.55
CA THR A 94 -14.59 6.65 24.19
C THR A 94 -13.27 6.02 23.75
N LEU A 95 -12.67 6.49 22.65
CA LEU A 95 -11.39 5.98 22.16
C LEU A 95 -10.20 6.58 22.91
N ARG A 96 -9.16 5.76 23.07
CA ARG A 96 -7.84 6.23 23.51
C ARG A 96 -7.10 6.93 22.37
N ARG A 97 -6.10 7.75 22.72
CA ARG A 97 -5.18 8.37 21.75
C ARG A 97 -4.57 7.31 20.83
N SER A 98 -4.72 7.50 19.52
CA SER A 98 -4.32 6.53 18.49
C SER A 98 -2.83 6.60 18.12
N ALA A 99 -2.13 7.67 18.51
CA ALA A 99 -0.75 7.92 18.18
C ALA A 99 -0.09 8.85 19.22
N THR A 100 1.23 8.75 19.35
CA THR A 100 2.04 9.71 20.10
C THR A 100 2.41 10.86 19.16
N VAL A 101 2.32 12.10 19.63
CA VAL A 101 2.64 13.31 18.88
C VAL A 101 3.80 14.02 19.56
N ILE A 102 4.93 14.15 18.86
CA ILE A 102 6.17 14.70 19.41
C ILE A 102 6.58 15.93 18.59
N ALA A 103 6.91 17.04 19.25
CA ALA A 103 7.43 18.23 18.59
C ALA A 103 8.80 17.92 17.94
N ALA A 104 8.95 18.17 16.64
CA ALA A 104 10.23 18.06 15.93
C ALA A 104 11.08 19.35 16.07
N GLU A 105 10.42 20.46 16.38
CA GLU A 105 11.03 21.78 16.60
C GLU A 105 10.18 22.58 17.61
N ASP A 106 10.70 23.70 18.10
CA ASP A 106 9.95 24.58 19.00
C ASP A 106 8.68 25.09 18.31
N SER A 107 7.54 24.78 18.91
CA SER A 107 6.23 24.88 18.28
C SER A 107 5.24 25.66 19.15
N VAL A 108 4.19 26.18 18.51
CA VAL A 108 3.03 26.79 19.18
C VAL A 108 1.78 26.12 18.67
N VAL A 109 0.95 25.67 19.60
CA VAL A 109 -0.34 25.07 19.30
C VAL A 109 -1.44 25.82 20.05
N ALA A 110 -2.66 25.76 19.51
CA ALA A 110 -3.86 26.17 20.22
C ALA A 110 -4.63 24.91 20.66
N LYS A 111 -4.78 24.73 21.96
CA LYS A 111 -5.53 23.65 22.60
C LYS A 111 -7.01 24.03 22.67
N LEU A 112 -7.90 23.11 22.32
CA LEU A 112 -9.34 23.23 22.43
C LEU A 112 -9.90 21.97 23.08
N SER A 113 -10.77 22.14 24.08
CA SER A 113 -11.43 21.00 24.72
C SER A 113 -12.38 20.29 23.75
N GLU A 114 -12.62 18.99 23.96
CA GLU A 114 -13.64 18.26 23.19
C GLU A 114 -15.03 18.91 23.34
N THR A 115 -15.38 19.36 24.56
CA THR A 115 -16.64 20.03 24.83
C THR A 115 -16.79 21.33 24.03
N ASP A 116 -15.73 22.14 23.94
CA ASP A 116 -15.75 23.36 23.13
C ASP A 116 -15.78 23.06 21.64
N LEU A 117 -15.05 22.04 21.18
CA LEU A 117 -15.11 21.60 19.79
C LEU A 117 -16.54 21.20 19.42
N SER A 118 -17.20 20.41 20.26
CA SER A 118 -18.56 19.93 20.04
C SER A 118 -19.56 21.09 19.99
N ASP A 119 -19.43 22.03 20.92
CA ASP A 119 -20.28 23.22 21.02
C ASP A 119 -20.08 24.19 19.84
N ILE A 120 -18.84 24.36 19.37
CA ILE A 120 -18.52 25.10 18.13
C ILE A 120 -19.10 24.37 16.91
N ALA A 121 -18.87 23.08 16.79
CA ALA A 121 -19.26 22.32 15.61
C ALA A 121 -20.77 22.16 15.48
N SER A 122 -21.53 22.27 16.58
CA SER A 122 -23.00 22.37 16.56
C SER A 122 -23.51 23.63 15.85
N ARG A 123 -22.79 24.75 16.00
CA ARG A 123 -23.09 26.05 15.36
C ARG A 123 -22.42 26.21 14.00
N PHE A 124 -21.33 25.47 13.78
CA PHE A 124 -20.56 25.45 12.55
C PHE A 124 -20.41 24.02 12.00
N PRO A 125 -21.47 23.43 11.40
CA PRO A 125 -21.47 22.03 10.94
C PRO A 125 -20.39 21.69 9.89
N GLN A 126 -19.80 22.70 9.24
CA GLN A 126 -18.67 22.48 8.34
C GLN A 126 -17.45 21.87 9.05
N VAL A 127 -17.30 22.09 10.35
CA VAL A 127 -16.24 21.49 11.19
C VAL A 127 -16.37 19.96 11.14
N TRP A 128 -17.57 19.43 11.42
CA TRP A 128 -17.82 17.99 11.34
C TRP A 128 -17.66 17.44 9.92
N ARG A 129 -18.14 18.17 8.91
CA ARG A 129 -17.96 17.76 7.51
C ARG A 129 -16.49 17.68 7.13
N TYR A 130 -15.66 18.60 7.61
CA TYR A 130 -14.22 18.58 7.37
C TYR A 130 -13.56 17.37 8.06
N LEU A 131 -13.82 17.17 9.36
CA LEU A 131 -13.26 16.05 10.11
C LEU A 131 -13.67 14.70 9.50
N ALA A 132 -14.95 14.53 9.15
CA ALA A 132 -15.43 13.31 8.48
C ALA A 132 -14.70 13.06 7.15
N LYS A 133 -14.50 14.10 6.32
CA LYS A 133 -13.74 13.99 5.06
C LYS A 133 -12.29 13.60 5.30
N GLU A 134 -11.65 14.18 6.30
CA GLU A 134 -10.25 13.92 6.61
C GLU A 134 -10.05 12.49 7.14
N LEU A 135 -10.92 12.03 8.06
CA LEU A 135 -10.91 10.66 8.55
C LEU A 135 -11.22 9.64 7.44
N ALA A 136 -12.18 9.93 6.55
CA ALA A 136 -12.47 9.08 5.40
C ALA A 136 -11.27 8.94 4.45
N LYS A 137 -10.59 10.05 4.13
CA LYS A 137 -9.35 10.01 3.33
C LYS A 137 -8.28 9.14 3.97
N ARG A 138 -8.11 9.24 5.29
CA ARG A 138 -7.14 8.43 6.04
C ARG A 138 -7.51 6.95 6.02
N LEU A 139 -8.80 6.62 6.14
CA LEU A 139 -9.26 5.23 6.01
C LEU A 139 -8.96 4.67 4.62
N THR A 140 -9.24 5.43 3.55
CA THR A 140 -8.93 5.01 2.17
C THR A 140 -7.42 4.83 1.96
N GLN A 141 -6.59 5.75 2.46
CA GLN A 141 -5.14 5.64 2.38
C GLN A 141 -4.60 4.43 3.15
N ARG A 142 -5.17 4.11 4.32
CA ARG A 142 -4.82 2.92 5.08
C ARG A 142 -5.25 1.64 4.34
N ASN A 143 -6.46 1.61 3.79
CA ASN A 143 -6.95 0.47 3.02
C ASN A 143 -6.18 0.26 1.71
N ALA A 144 -5.55 1.30 1.14
CA ALA A 144 -4.68 1.16 -0.02
C ALA A 144 -3.34 0.46 0.30
N LEU A 145 -2.90 0.50 1.56
CA LEU A 145 -1.67 -0.15 2.04
C LEU A 145 -1.92 -1.51 2.70
N VAL A 146 -3.15 -1.75 3.16
CA VAL A 146 -3.59 -3.08 3.57
C VAL A 146 -3.99 -3.79 2.29
N ASN A 147 -3.10 -4.61 1.72
CA ASN A 147 -3.51 -5.63 0.74
C ASN A 147 -4.79 -6.27 1.29
N GLY A 148 -5.93 -5.99 0.64
CA GLY A 148 -7.21 -6.42 1.14
C GLY A 148 -7.14 -7.91 1.42
N PHE A 149 -7.61 -8.35 2.59
CA PHE A 149 -7.64 -9.76 2.96
C PHE A 149 -8.22 -10.56 1.78
N ARG A 150 -7.36 -11.27 1.04
CA ARG A 150 -7.77 -11.97 -0.17
C ARG A 150 -8.32 -13.33 0.24
N ASP A 151 -9.62 -13.54 0.03
CA ASP A 151 -10.28 -14.84 0.26
C ASP A 151 -9.74 -15.96 -0.66
N LYS A 152 -9.11 -15.58 -1.78
CA LYS A 152 -8.49 -16.51 -2.74
C LYS A 152 -7.10 -16.02 -3.14
N ILE A 153 -6.15 -16.96 -3.27
CA ILE A 153 -4.77 -16.66 -3.66
C ILE A 153 -4.75 -16.37 -5.17
N ARG A 154 -4.34 -15.17 -5.56
CA ARG A 154 -4.24 -14.79 -6.97
C ARG A 154 -2.89 -15.26 -7.55
N VAL A 155 -2.96 -16.15 -8.53
CA VAL A 155 -1.80 -16.74 -9.20
C VAL A 155 -1.73 -16.21 -10.61
N PHE A 156 -0.68 -15.46 -10.92
CA PHE A 156 -0.46 -14.89 -12.25
C PHE A 156 0.48 -15.80 -13.05
N ILE A 157 0.04 -16.25 -14.23
CA ILE A 157 0.82 -17.12 -15.11
C ILE A 157 1.35 -16.29 -16.27
N ILE A 158 2.67 -16.18 -16.35
CA ILE A 158 3.41 -15.55 -17.44
C ILE A 158 3.73 -16.64 -18.47
N SER A 159 3.23 -16.51 -19.69
CA SER A 159 3.56 -17.43 -20.78
C SER A 159 3.70 -16.74 -22.13
N SER A 160 4.45 -17.36 -23.02
CA SER A 160 4.40 -17.04 -24.46
C SER A 160 3.10 -17.56 -25.09
N ALA A 161 2.87 -17.20 -26.35
CA ALA A 161 1.77 -17.74 -27.15
C ALA A 161 1.91 -19.26 -27.37
N GLU A 162 3.14 -19.75 -27.48
CA GLU A 162 3.52 -21.15 -27.71
C GLU A 162 3.31 -21.98 -26.44
N ALA A 163 3.59 -21.40 -25.27
CA ALA A 163 3.38 -22.01 -23.96
C ALA A 163 1.93 -21.91 -23.46
N LEU A 164 1.03 -21.24 -24.19
CA LEU A 164 -0.37 -21.06 -23.80
C LEU A 164 -1.10 -22.38 -23.46
N PRO A 165 -0.90 -23.51 -24.18
CA PRO A 165 -1.51 -24.77 -23.79
C PRO A 165 -1.07 -25.24 -22.40
N ILE A 166 0.19 -25.04 -22.02
CA ILE A 166 0.73 -25.39 -20.71
C ILE A 166 0.10 -24.50 -19.63
N ALA A 167 0.01 -23.20 -19.89
CA ALA A 167 -0.65 -22.25 -18.98
C ALA A 167 -2.12 -22.62 -18.72
N ARG A 168 -2.83 -23.05 -19.77
CA ARG A 168 -4.22 -23.53 -19.66
C ARG A 168 -4.35 -24.82 -18.86
N GLU A 169 -3.43 -25.79 -19.03
CA GLU A 169 -3.43 -27.01 -18.22
C GLU A 169 -3.23 -26.70 -16.72
N ILE A 170 -2.38 -25.73 -16.39
CA ILE A 170 -2.20 -25.28 -15.00
C ILE A 170 -3.49 -24.61 -14.49
N GLN A 171 -4.08 -23.72 -15.29
CA GLN A 171 -5.34 -23.05 -14.93
C GLN A 171 -6.48 -24.06 -14.68
N SER A 172 -6.63 -25.05 -15.56
CA SER A 172 -7.62 -26.14 -15.39
C SER A 172 -7.31 -26.99 -14.16
N ALA A 173 -6.03 -27.31 -13.90
CA ALA A 173 -5.63 -28.09 -12.73
C ALA A 173 -5.95 -27.36 -11.41
N PHE A 174 -6.05 -26.03 -11.43
CA PHE A 174 -6.35 -25.18 -10.28
C PHE A 174 -7.84 -24.83 -10.12
N GLU A 175 -8.72 -25.35 -10.98
CA GLU A 175 -10.16 -25.00 -11.00
C GLU A 175 -10.87 -25.21 -9.65
N HIS A 176 -10.46 -26.24 -8.88
CA HIS A 176 -11.06 -26.59 -7.59
C HIS A 176 -10.22 -26.17 -6.38
N ASP A 177 -9.14 -25.42 -6.60
CA ASP A 177 -8.29 -24.87 -5.55
C ASP A 177 -8.77 -23.47 -5.12
N PRO A 178 -8.36 -22.96 -3.94
CA PRO A 178 -8.69 -21.60 -3.49
C PRO A 178 -7.88 -20.54 -4.24
N PHE A 179 -7.64 -20.75 -5.55
CA PHE A 179 -6.81 -19.91 -6.39
C PHE A 179 -7.68 -19.12 -7.38
N THR A 180 -7.27 -17.88 -7.64
CA THR A 180 -7.74 -17.11 -8.79
C THR A 180 -6.60 -17.07 -9.79
N THR A 181 -6.64 -17.92 -10.80
CA THR A 181 -5.54 -18.08 -11.77
C THR A 181 -5.78 -17.24 -13.02
N VAL A 182 -4.87 -16.29 -13.27
CA VAL A 182 -4.90 -15.39 -14.42
C VAL A 182 -3.77 -15.77 -15.37
N VAL A 183 -4.11 -16.07 -16.62
CA VAL A 183 -3.13 -16.40 -17.65
C VAL A 183 -2.84 -15.17 -18.49
N TRP A 184 -1.58 -14.75 -18.49
CA TRP A 184 -1.06 -13.65 -19.27
C TRP A 184 -0.20 -14.19 -20.41
N THR A 185 -0.64 -13.94 -21.64
CA THR A 185 0.05 -14.42 -22.83
C THR A 185 0.61 -13.29 -23.67
N ASP A 186 1.92 -13.37 -23.92
CA ASP A 186 2.57 -12.48 -24.87
C ASP A 186 2.01 -12.73 -26.27
N GLY A 187 1.46 -11.68 -26.89
CA GLY A 187 0.88 -11.69 -28.24
C GLY A 187 -0.66 -11.62 -28.31
N VAL A 188 -1.41 -12.15 -27.33
CA VAL A 188 -2.88 -12.12 -27.37
C VAL A 188 -3.44 -10.81 -26.80
N PHE A 189 -2.82 -10.28 -25.74
CA PHE A 189 -3.23 -9.01 -25.10
C PHE A 189 -2.66 -7.75 -25.78
N ARG A 190 -1.72 -7.89 -26.72
CA ARG A 190 -1.15 -6.77 -27.50
C ARG A 190 -2.17 -6.02 -28.35
N ILE A 191 -3.33 -6.63 -28.65
CA ILE A 191 -4.40 -6.01 -29.44
C ILE A 191 -5.14 -4.91 -28.65
N ALA A 192 -5.11 -4.93 -27.30
CA ALA A 192 -5.94 -4.05 -26.50
C ALA A 192 -5.20 -3.11 -25.53
N ASN A 193 -4.14 -3.51 -24.82
CA ASN A 193 -3.45 -2.65 -23.83
C ASN A 193 -2.15 -3.26 -23.31
N TYR A 194 -1.02 -3.10 -24.02
CA TYR A 194 0.29 -3.35 -23.42
C TYR A 194 0.91 -2.03 -22.96
N THR A 195 0.49 -1.55 -21.79
CA THR A 195 1.19 -0.49 -21.06
C THR A 195 1.91 -1.12 -19.88
N LEU A 196 3.12 -0.64 -19.57
CA LEU A 196 3.88 -1.05 -18.38
C LEU A 196 3.02 -0.90 -17.10
N GLN A 197 2.13 0.09 -17.08
CA GLN A 197 1.15 0.33 -16.01
C GLN A 197 0.24 -0.88 -15.75
N SER A 198 -0.33 -1.50 -16.79
CA SER A 198 -1.19 -2.67 -16.60
C SER A 198 -0.44 -3.84 -15.97
N LEU A 199 0.84 -4.00 -16.33
CA LEU A 199 1.70 -5.03 -15.75
C LEU A 199 2.04 -4.72 -14.29
N GLU A 200 2.31 -3.46 -13.96
CA GLU A 200 2.52 -3.01 -12.57
C GLU A 200 1.26 -3.25 -11.71
N ASP A 201 0.08 -2.90 -12.22
CA ASP A 201 -1.20 -3.11 -11.54
C ASP A 201 -1.46 -4.61 -11.29
N GLU A 202 -1.10 -5.48 -12.23
CA GLU A 202 -1.19 -6.93 -12.13
C GLU A 202 -0.20 -7.51 -11.11
N VAL A 203 1.01 -6.97 -11.05
CA VAL A 203 2.05 -7.31 -10.08
C VAL A 203 1.59 -7.00 -8.65
N ASP A 204 1.02 -5.82 -8.42
CA ASP A 204 0.50 -5.42 -7.11
C ASP A 204 -0.72 -6.26 -6.68
N GLN A 205 -1.50 -6.74 -7.63
CA GLN A 205 -2.70 -7.54 -7.38
C GLN A 205 -2.42 -9.03 -7.17
N SER A 206 -1.20 -9.51 -7.41
CA SER A 206 -0.88 -10.95 -7.41
C SER A 206 -0.20 -11.42 -6.12
N ASP A 207 -0.43 -12.67 -5.75
CA ASP A 207 0.23 -13.32 -4.60
C ASP A 207 1.40 -14.22 -5.02
N PHE A 208 1.31 -14.75 -6.25
CA PHE A 208 2.32 -15.57 -6.89
C PHE A 208 2.41 -15.25 -8.37
N ALA A 209 3.61 -15.45 -8.92
CA ALA A 209 3.86 -15.47 -10.35
C ALA A 209 4.42 -16.83 -10.75
N ILE A 210 3.94 -17.38 -11.85
CA ILE A 210 4.46 -18.61 -12.46
C ILE A 210 4.87 -18.24 -13.89
N ALA A 211 6.18 -18.22 -14.16
CA ALA A 211 6.71 -18.00 -15.49
C ALA A 211 7.03 -19.33 -16.16
N ILE A 212 6.44 -19.57 -17.34
CA ILE A 212 6.68 -20.78 -18.12
C ILE A 212 7.84 -20.53 -19.09
N ALA A 213 9.02 -21.02 -18.73
CA ALA A 213 10.19 -21.01 -19.60
C ALA A 213 10.08 -22.13 -20.64
N HIS A 214 9.25 -21.94 -21.64
CA HIS A 214 9.23 -22.79 -22.83
C HIS A 214 10.39 -22.38 -23.77
N PRO A 215 11.10 -23.33 -24.42
CA PRO A 215 12.24 -23.06 -25.29
C PRO A 215 11.76 -22.51 -26.64
N ASP A 216 11.24 -21.28 -26.61
CA ASP A 216 10.67 -20.61 -27.78
C ASP A 216 11.75 -20.02 -28.69
N ASP A 217 12.89 -19.63 -28.10
CA ASP A 217 14.00 -18.96 -28.78
C ASP A 217 15.32 -19.72 -28.60
N THR A 218 16.32 -19.34 -29.38
CA THR A 218 17.70 -19.84 -29.27
C THR A 218 18.64 -18.68 -28.97
N THR A 219 19.44 -18.80 -27.91
CA THR A 219 20.46 -17.82 -27.55
C THR A 219 21.86 -18.39 -27.81
N THR A 220 22.66 -17.69 -28.62
CA THR A 220 24.08 -18.02 -28.80
C THR A 220 24.89 -17.50 -27.62
N CYS A 221 25.63 -18.37 -26.95
CA CYS A 221 26.51 -17.98 -25.85
C CYS A 221 27.85 -18.70 -25.95
N ARG A 222 28.94 -17.93 -25.99
CA ARG A 222 30.30 -18.45 -26.18
C ARG A 222 30.45 -19.35 -27.42
N GLY A 223 29.67 -19.06 -28.47
CA GLY A 223 29.72 -19.79 -29.74
C GLY A 223 28.86 -21.04 -29.81
N GLU A 224 28.13 -21.40 -28.75
CA GLU A 224 27.16 -22.50 -28.76
C GLU A 224 25.73 -21.97 -28.66
N ASP A 225 24.83 -22.59 -29.41
CA ASP A 225 23.41 -22.28 -29.40
C ASP A 225 22.70 -23.07 -28.31
N TRP A 226 21.98 -22.35 -27.44
CA TRP A 226 21.24 -22.92 -26.32
C TRP A 226 19.76 -22.53 -26.42
N PRO A 227 18.82 -23.45 -26.13
CA PRO A 227 17.42 -23.09 -26.01
C PRO A 227 17.21 -22.12 -24.83
N SER A 228 16.45 -21.06 -25.08
CA SER A 228 16.15 -20.00 -24.12
C SER A 228 14.65 -19.69 -24.08
N ALA A 229 14.17 -19.27 -22.91
CA ALA A 229 12.84 -18.68 -22.80
C ALA A 229 12.81 -17.30 -23.47
N ARG A 230 11.63 -16.87 -23.92
CA ARG A 230 11.47 -15.52 -24.50
C ARG A 230 11.88 -14.43 -23.53
N ASP A 231 12.51 -13.40 -24.06
CA ASP A 231 12.99 -12.25 -23.29
C ASP A 231 11.88 -11.59 -22.45
N ASN A 232 10.65 -11.51 -22.97
CA ASN A 232 9.50 -10.94 -22.25
C ASN A 232 9.11 -11.76 -21.02
N VAL A 233 9.16 -13.09 -21.10
CA VAL A 233 8.86 -13.99 -19.97
C VAL A 233 9.89 -13.79 -18.86
N ILE A 234 11.16 -13.61 -19.22
CA ILE A 234 12.25 -13.34 -18.28
C ILE A 234 12.12 -11.95 -17.66
N PHE A 235 11.79 -10.93 -18.45
CA PHE A 235 11.54 -9.56 -17.98
C PHE A 235 10.38 -9.50 -16.97
N GLU A 236 9.23 -10.06 -17.34
CA GLU A 236 8.03 -10.08 -16.48
C GLU A 236 8.34 -10.87 -15.19
N LEU A 237 9.00 -12.03 -15.28
CA LEU A 237 9.44 -12.78 -14.09
C LEU A 237 10.34 -11.93 -13.18
N GLY A 238 11.29 -11.18 -13.75
CA GLY A 238 12.16 -10.27 -13.01
C GLY A 238 11.38 -9.20 -12.23
N LEU A 239 10.38 -8.60 -12.87
CA LEU A 239 9.50 -7.60 -12.25
C LEU A 239 8.71 -8.20 -11.08
N PHE A 240 8.05 -9.35 -11.30
CA PHE A 240 7.30 -10.05 -10.24
C PHE A 240 8.21 -10.52 -9.10
N MET A 241 9.41 -10.99 -9.41
CA MET A 241 10.40 -11.37 -8.40
C MET A 241 10.86 -10.17 -7.55
N GLY A 242 11.03 -9.00 -8.17
CA GLY A 242 11.37 -7.77 -7.45
C GLY A 242 10.29 -7.33 -6.45
N ARG A 243 9.01 -7.54 -6.80
CA ARG A 243 7.88 -7.14 -5.95
C ARG A 243 7.44 -8.21 -4.93
N LEU A 244 7.33 -9.47 -5.35
CA LEU A 244 6.80 -10.58 -4.55
C LEU A 244 7.90 -11.38 -3.82
N GLY A 245 9.15 -11.24 -4.26
CA GLY A 245 10.27 -12.02 -3.76
C GLY A 245 10.43 -13.40 -4.42
N ARG A 246 11.62 -13.99 -4.26
CA ARG A 246 12.08 -15.20 -4.95
C ARG A 246 11.32 -16.49 -4.59
N GLN A 247 10.61 -16.49 -3.46
CA GLN A 247 9.78 -17.62 -3.04
C GLN A 247 8.39 -17.61 -3.67
N ARG A 248 7.92 -16.45 -4.15
CA ARG A 248 6.57 -16.27 -4.74
C ARG A 248 6.60 -16.11 -6.25
N ALA A 249 7.78 -15.80 -6.82
CA ALA A 249 8.06 -15.92 -8.24
C ALA A 249 8.62 -17.32 -8.53
N ILE A 250 7.89 -18.11 -9.33
CA ILE A 250 8.20 -19.50 -9.66
C ILE A 250 8.48 -19.59 -11.15
N LEU A 251 9.52 -20.33 -11.51
CA LEU A 251 9.87 -20.61 -12.89
C LEU A 251 9.57 -22.08 -13.22
N MET A 252 8.86 -22.31 -14.31
CA MET A 252 8.59 -23.65 -14.83
C MET A 252 9.47 -23.95 -16.03
N GLU A 253 10.18 -25.09 -15.98
CA GLU A 253 11.13 -25.51 -17.02
C GLU A 253 10.79 -26.91 -17.58
N PRO A 254 10.97 -27.18 -18.88
CA PRO A 254 10.74 -28.50 -19.44
C PRO A 254 11.69 -29.54 -18.81
N ARG A 255 11.14 -30.71 -18.43
CA ARG A 255 11.90 -31.78 -17.80
C ARG A 255 12.86 -32.41 -18.78
N GLY A 256 14.16 -32.30 -18.49
CA GLY A 256 15.24 -32.92 -19.28
C GLY A 256 15.92 -31.97 -20.26
N GLU A 257 15.36 -30.77 -20.47
CA GLU A 257 15.98 -29.70 -21.24
C GLU A 257 16.41 -28.59 -20.30
N LYS A 258 17.71 -28.25 -20.31
CA LYS A 258 18.20 -27.10 -19.54
C LYS A 258 17.95 -25.84 -20.35
N VAL A 259 16.93 -25.07 -19.96
CA VAL A 259 16.72 -23.72 -20.49
C VAL A 259 17.72 -22.78 -19.84
N LYS A 260 18.42 -21.99 -20.66
CA LYS A 260 19.39 -21.02 -20.14
C LYS A 260 18.69 -19.80 -19.55
N LEU A 261 19.06 -19.44 -18.32
CA LEU A 261 18.55 -18.27 -17.60
C LEU A 261 19.69 -17.29 -17.27
N PRO A 262 19.41 -15.98 -17.17
CA PRO A 262 20.35 -15.00 -16.61
C PRO A 262 20.83 -15.39 -15.22
N SER A 263 22.11 -15.12 -14.91
CA SER A 263 22.71 -15.44 -13.61
C SER A 263 22.03 -14.72 -12.44
N ASP A 264 21.43 -13.55 -12.68
CA ASP A 264 20.70 -12.78 -11.67
C ASP A 264 19.39 -13.45 -11.23
N LEU A 265 18.89 -14.43 -12.01
CA LEU A 265 17.75 -15.29 -11.64
C LEU A 265 18.17 -16.58 -10.92
N ALA A 266 19.47 -16.78 -10.65
CA ALA A 266 19.93 -17.93 -9.88
C ALA A 266 19.23 -17.95 -8.52
N GLY A 267 18.64 -19.09 -8.12
CA GLY A 267 17.92 -19.26 -6.86
C GLY A 267 16.45 -18.77 -6.84
N VAL A 268 15.84 -18.57 -8.00
CA VAL A 268 14.37 -18.58 -8.13
C VAL A 268 13.85 -20.00 -7.87
N THR A 269 12.60 -20.12 -7.41
CA THR A 269 11.99 -21.44 -7.20
C THR A 269 11.69 -22.07 -8.58
N THR A 270 12.26 -23.23 -8.90
CA THR A 270 12.00 -23.91 -10.18
C THR A 270 11.11 -25.14 -10.02
N VAL A 271 10.22 -25.37 -10.99
CA VAL A 271 9.35 -26.55 -11.06
C VAL A 271 9.44 -27.16 -12.46
N PRO A 272 9.99 -28.37 -12.61
CA PRO A 272 10.05 -29.02 -13.92
C PRO A 272 8.66 -29.51 -14.36
N TYR A 273 8.33 -29.37 -15.64
CA TYR A 273 7.09 -29.87 -16.23
C TYR A 273 7.34 -30.80 -17.41
N ARG A 274 6.34 -31.61 -17.76
CA ARG A 274 6.36 -32.43 -18.97
C ARG A 274 5.06 -32.21 -19.73
N TYR A 275 5.18 -31.82 -20.98
CA TYR A 275 4.04 -31.55 -21.85
C TYR A 275 4.27 -32.17 -23.23
N GLU A 276 3.30 -32.94 -23.70
CA GLU A 276 3.29 -33.53 -25.04
C GLU A 276 1.88 -33.34 -25.61
N LYS A 277 1.77 -32.80 -26.82
CA LYS A 277 0.47 -32.49 -27.44
C LYS A 277 -0.23 -33.79 -27.84
N GLY A 278 -1.36 -34.12 -27.22
CA GLY A 278 -2.11 -35.34 -27.55
C GLY A 278 -2.98 -35.84 -26.38
N SER A 279 -3.16 -37.15 -26.28
CA SER A 279 -3.76 -37.77 -25.10
C SER A 279 -2.82 -37.65 -23.90
N ASP A 280 -3.38 -37.57 -22.69
CA ASP A 280 -2.65 -37.60 -21.41
C ASP A 280 -1.93 -36.31 -20.98
N THR A 281 -2.17 -35.16 -21.63
CA THR A 281 -1.58 -33.85 -21.22
C THR A 281 -1.75 -33.57 -19.74
N SER A 282 -2.96 -33.71 -19.20
CA SER A 282 -3.25 -33.46 -17.80
C SER A 282 -2.54 -34.45 -16.87
N ALA A 283 -2.35 -35.70 -17.29
CA ALA A 283 -1.60 -36.70 -16.51
C ALA A 283 -0.10 -36.39 -16.48
N LEU A 284 0.46 -35.92 -17.60
CA LEU A 284 1.87 -35.50 -17.69
C LEU A 284 2.14 -34.22 -16.89
N MET A 285 1.18 -33.30 -16.86
CA MET A 285 1.28 -32.03 -16.12
C MET A 285 0.98 -32.18 -14.62
N ALA A 286 0.23 -33.21 -14.20
CA ALA A 286 -0.20 -33.39 -12.81
C ALA A 286 0.92 -33.29 -11.77
N PRO A 287 2.13 -33.89 -11.95
CA PRO A 287 3.21 -33.73 -10.99
C PRO A 287 3.65 -32.27 -10.79
N ALA A 288 3.73 -31.50 -11.87
CA ALA A 288 4.11 -30.08 -11.82
C ALA A 288 3.01 -29.24 -11.15
N SER A 289 1.75 -29.44 -11.55
CA SER A 289 0.60 -28.75 -10.95
C SER A 289 0.47 -29.05 -9.45
N ASN A 290 0.71 -30.29 -9.03
CA ASN A 290 0.69 -30.68 -7.61
C ASN A 290 1.84 -30.04 -6.82
N ALA A 291 3.03 -29.93 -7.40
CA ALA A 291 4.17 -29.27 -6.77
C ALA A 291 3.90 -27.77 -6.57
N LEU A 292 3.36 -27.10 -7.59
CA LEU A 292 2.94 -25.70 -7.51
C LEU A 292 1.87 -25.50 -6.44
N ARG A 293 0.80 -26.31 -6.45
CA ARG A 293 -0.27 -26.25 -5.45
C ARG A 293 0.28 -26.35 -4.03
N LYS A 294 1.13 -27.35 -3.78
CA LYS A 294 1.73 -27.56 -2.46
C LYS A 294 2.55 -26.36 -2.00
N HIS A 295 3.34 -25.77 -2.90
CA HIS A 295 4.17 -24.60 -2.61
C HIS A 295 3.32 -23.35 -2.33
N ILE A 296 2.31 -23.10 -3.17
CA ILE A 296 1.41 -21.95 -3.04
C ILE A 296 0.61 -22.03 -1.74
N LEU A 297 0.03 -23.19 -1.43
CA LEU A 297 -0.73 -23.39 -0.18
C LEU A 297 0.16 -23.28 1.07
N ALA A 298 1.42 -23.69 1.00
CA ALA A 298 2.35 -23.58 2.12
C ALA A 298 2.68 -22.13 2.48
N LEU A 299 2.73 -21.24 1.48
CA LEU A 299 3.07 -19.83 1.66
C LEU A 299 1.85 -18.92 1.81
N GLY A 300 0.67 -19.35 1.35
CA GLY A 300 -0.59 -18.62 1.47
C GLY A 300 -0.63 -17.28 0.71
N ALA A 301 -1.71 -16.52 0.89
CA ALA A 301 -1.86 -15.19 0.29
C ALA A 301 -0.76 -14.22 0.74
N ASN A 302 -0.39 -13.28 -0.13
CA ASN A 302 0.61 -12.25 0.15
C ASN A 302 -0.07 -11.02 0.76
N ASN A 303 -0.48 -11.13 2.02
CA ASN A 303 -1.12 -10.05 2.78
C ASN A 303 -0.09 -9.09 3.38
#